data_AF-A0A821SPT3-F1
#
_entry.id   AF-A0A821SPT3-F1
#
_cell.length_a   1.000
_cell.length_b   1.000
_cell.length_c   1.000
_cell.angle_alpha   90.00
_cell.angle_beta   90.00
_cell.angle_gamma   90.00
#
_symmetry.space_group_name_H-M   'P 1'
#
loop_
_entity.id
_entity.type
_entity.pdbx_description
1 polymer ?
#
loop_
_entity_poly.entity_id
_entity_poly.type
_entity_poly.pdbx_seq_one_letter_code
_entity_poly.pdbx_strand_id
1 'polypeptide(L)'
;MASCPPKTPDPCAQICPPPPPKPPCHPKPVMRGLHWAQTQSIIFQALFCSCCAGACVYFFLGRPRRAAYKEYYARGEFEDWADEMARKGLFQAVPKEILKDNVPGK
;
A
#
# COMPACT_ATOMS: atom_id res chain seq x y z
N MET A 1 83.17 51.41 29.55
CA MET A 1 81.94 50.75 29.99
C MET A 1 80.77 51.57 29.47
N ALA A 2 80.17 51.16 28.35
CA ALA A 2 79.04 51.89 27.74
C ALA A 2 77.75 51.10 28.00
N SER A 3 76.83 51.72 28.73
CA SER A 3 75.51 51.20 29.10
C SER A 3 74.59 51.11 27.88
N CYS A 4 73.95 49.95 27.67
CA CYS A 4 72.89 49.79 26.68
C CYS A 4 71.64 50.60 27.10
N PRO A 5 70.92 51.25 26.16
CA PRO A 5 69.67 51.93 26.48
C PRO A 5 68.55 50.92 26.81
N PRO A 6 67.54 51.30 27.62
CA PRO A 6 66.45 50.42 28.00
C PRO A 6 65.60 50.04 26.78
N LYS A 7 65.19 48.76 26.71
CA LYS A 7 64.24 48.28 25.70
C LYS A 7 62.90 49.01 25.86
N THR A 8 62.43 49.62 24.78
CA THR A 8 61.06 50.15 24.71
C THR A 8 60.06 48.99 24.80
N PRO A 9 58.98 49.11 25.61
CA PRO A 9 57.97 48.06 25.71
C PRO A 9 57.21 47.92 24.37
N ASP A 10 56.98 46.67 23.97
CA ASP A 10 56.25 46.34 22.74
C ASP A 10 54.82 46.90 22.80
N PRO A 11 54.39 47.72 21.82
CA PRO A 11 53.06 48.35 21.83
C PRO A 11 51.90 47.38 21.55
N CYS A 12 52.17 46.07 21.44
CA CYS A 12 51.23 45.06 20.98
C CYS A 12 50.74 44.11 22.08
N ALA A 13 50.84 44.47 23.36
CA ALA A 13 50.08 43.81 24.43
C ALA A 13 48.57 44.18 24.39
N GLN A 14 48.06 44.61 23.23
CA GLN A 14 46.62 44.62 22.98
C GLN A 14 46.18 43.16 22.88
N ILE A 15 45.45 42.74 23.91
CA ILE A 15 44.72 41.47 23.98
C ILE A 15 43.95 41.30 22.66
N CYS A 16 44.51 40.52 21.74
CA CYS A 16 43.82 40.17 20.51
C CYS A 16 42.57 39.36 20.90
N PRO A 17 41.36 39.72 20.43
CA PRO A 17 40.20 38.87 20.65
C PRO A 17 40.47 37.49 20.04
N PRO A 18 40.00 36.40 20.69
CA PRO A 18 40.20 35.05 20.15
C PRO A 18 39.61 34.97 18.73
N PRO A 19 40.26 34.22 17.82
CA PRO A 19 39.77 34.07 16.46
C PRO A 19 38.36 33.46 16.47
N PRO A 20 37.50 33.83 15.51
CA PRO A 20 36.14 33.32 15.44
C PRO A 20 36.15 31.78 15.32
N PRO A 21 35.16 31.10 15.93
CA PRO A 21 35.07 29.64 15.83
C PRO A 21 34.93 29.21 14.37
N LYS A 22 35.61 28.12 14.01
CA LYS A 22 35.52 27.54 12.67
C LYS A 22 34.05 27.21 12.35
N PRO A 23 33.58 27.43 11.11
CA PRO A 23 32.21 27.13 10.73
C PRO A 23 31.92 25.62 10.94
N PRO A 24 30.68 25.26 11.30
CA PRO A 24 30.33 23.85 11.48
C PRO A 24 30.53 23.08 10.18
N CYS A 25 31.14 21.89 10.28
CA CYS A 25 31.42 21.02 9.12
C CYS A 25 30.14 20.51 8.43
N HIS A 26 28.98 20.60 9.08
CA HIS A 26 27.70 20.16 8.53
C HIS A 26 26.65 21.28 8.56
N PRO A 27 25.85 21.41 7.49
CA PRO A 27 24.75 22.34 7.46
C PRO A 27 23.70 21.94 8.51
N LYS A 28 23.10 22.94 9.15
CA LYS A 28 22.05 22.72 10.14
C LYS A 28 20.83 22.07 9.47
N PRO A 29 20.30 20.96 10.02
CA PRO A 29 19.11 20.32 9.46
C PRO A 29 17.87 21.19 9.69
N VAL A 30 16.78 20.86 8.98
CA VAL A 30 15.48 21.48 9.20
C VAL A 30 14.97 21.05 10.59
N MET A 31 14.82 21.99 11.51
CA MET A 31 14.40 21.73 12.89
C MET A 31 12.95 22.09 13.19
N ARG A 32 12.24 22.72 12.23
CA ARG A 32 10.87 23.20 12.42
C ARG A 32 9.91 22.43 11.52
N GLY A 33 8.70 22.18 12.00
CA GLY A 33 7.64 21.55 11.20
C GLY A 33 7.80 20.04 10.98
N LEU A 34 8.66 19.37 11.74
CA LEU A 34 8.94 17.93 11.58
C LEU A 34 7.66 17.07 11.70
N HIS A 35 6.81 17.36 12.68
CA HIS A 35 5.55 16.65 12.87
C HIS A 35 4.61 16.82 11.66
N TRP A 36 4.46 18.05 11.14
CA TRP A 36 3.61 18.31 9.98
C TRP A 36 4.10 17.58 8.73
N ALA A 37 5.41 17.62 8.46
CA ALA A 37 6.01 16.91 7.34
C ALA A 37 5.79 15.39 7.44
N GLN A 38 5.91 14.83 8.65
CA GLN A 38 5.63 13.42 8.91
C GLN A 38 4.15 13.07 8.75
N THR A 39 3.24 13.90 9.28
CA THR A 39 1.80 13.65 9.15
C THR A 39 1.37 13.68 7.69
N GLN A 40 1.89 14.63 6.90
CA GLN A 40 1.57 14.73 5.48
C GLN A 40 2.01 13.49 4.70
N SER A 41 3.21 12.96 4.96
CA SER A 41 3.69 11.74 4.30
C SER A 41 2.88 10.51 4.70
N ILE A 42 2.53 10.38 5.99
CA ILE A 42 1.71 9.28 6.50
C ILE A 42 0.31 9.30 5.89
N ILE A 43 -0.34 10.46 5.82
CA ILE A 43 -1.67 10.59 5.23
C ILE A 43 -1.64 10.17 3.76
N PHE A 44 -0.63 10.65 3.02
CA PHE A 44 -0.48 10.28 1.61
C PHE A 44 -0.28 8.77 1.44
N GLN A 45 0.60 8.17 2.24
CA GLN A 45 0.83 6.72 2.22
C GLN A 45 -0.43 5.93 2.59
N ALA A 46 -1.19 6.37 3.59
CA ALA A 46 -2.42 5.70 4.01
C ALA A 46 -3.47 5.72 2.89
N LEU A 47 -3.66 6.86 2.23
CA LEU A 47 -4.55 6.99 1.09
C LEU A 47 -4.11 6.09 -0.07
N PHE A 48 -2.82 6.11 -0.40
CA PHE A 48 -2.28 5.27 -1.47
C PHE A 48 -2.50 3.78 -1.17
N CYS A 49 -2.13 3.32 0.03
CA CYS A 49 -2.32 1.93 0.45
C CYS A 49 -3.80 1.53 0.47
N SER A 50 -4.71 2.42 0.89
CA SER A 50 -6.16 2.19 0.87
C SER A 50 -6.67 1.97 -0.56
N CYS A 51 -6.26 2.83 -1.51
CA CYS A 51 -6.60 2.66 -2.93
C CYS A 51 -6.06 1.35 -3.50
N CYS A 52 -4.80 0.99 -3.19
CA CYS A 52 -4.20 -0.26 -3.62
C CYS A 52 -4.94 -1.47 -3.06
N ALA A 53 -5.30 -1.47 -1.77
CA ALA A 53 -6.07 -2.54 -1.16
C ALA A 53 -7.45 -2.71 -1.81
N GLY A 54 -8.16 -1.60 -2.05
CA GLY A 54 -9.43 -1.61 -2.79
C GLY A 54 -9.30 -2.17 -4.21
N ALA A 55 -8.25 -1.78 -4.93
CA ALA A 55 -7.96 -2.30 -6.25
C ALA A 55 -7.69 -3.82 -6.22
N CYS A 56 -6.88 -4.30 -5.27
CA CYS A 56 -6.62 -5.73 -5.09
C CYS A 56 -7.92 -6.52 -4.88
N VAL A 57 -8.81 -6.06 -4.00
CA VAL A 57 -10.11 -6.71 -3.79
C VAL A 57 -10.93 -6.73 -5.08
N TYR A 58 -10.97 -5.62 -5.81
CA TYR A 58 -11.72 -5.55 -7.07
C TYR A 58 -11.19 -6.53 -8.13
N PHE A 59 -9.88 -6.56 -8.35
CA PHE A 59 -9.27 -7.38 -9.40
C PHE A 59 -9.18 -8.87 -9.02
N PHE A 60 -8.79 -9.19 -7.80
CA PHE A 60 -8.57 -10.58 -7.38
C PHE A 60 -9.82 -11.29 -6.86
N LEU A 61 -10.83 -10.56 -6.38
CA LEU A 61 -12.07 -11.17 -5.88
C LEU A 61 -13.27 -10.77 -6.76
N GLY A 62 -13.43 -9.46 -7.00
CA GLY A 62 -14.59 -8.91 -7.70
C GLY A 62 -14.72 -9.38 -9.15
N ARG A 63 -13.65 -9.25 -9.95
CA ARG A 63 -13.64 -9.64 -11.36
C ARG A 63 -13.80 -11.14 -11.58
N PRO A 64 -13.02 -12.05 -10.97
CA PRO A 64 -13.16 -13.48 -11.24
C PRO A 64 -14.53 -14.00 -10.83
N ARG A 65 -15.08 -13.52 -9.70
CA ARG A 65 -16.46 -13.85 -9.32
C ARG A 65 -17.46 -13.46 -10.42
N ARG A 66 -17.44 -12.20 -10.87
CA ARG A 66 -18.37 -11.73 -11.91
C ARG A 66 -18.19 -12.48 -13.23
N ALA A 67 -16.95 -12.81 -13.61
CA ALA A 67 -16.67 -13.59 -14.81
C ALA A 67 -17.23 -15.01 -14.71
N ALA A 68 -16.99 -15.71 -13.59
CA ALA A 68 -17.50 -17.05 -13.36
C ALA A 68 -19.04 -17.10 -13.38
N TYR A 69 -19.71 -16.15 -12.73
CA TYR A 69 -21.18 -16.06 -12.81
C TYR A 69 -21.65 -15.76 -14.24
N LYS A 70 -20.99 -14.86 -14.96
CA LYS A 70 -21.34 -14.55 -16.35
C LYS A 70 -21.21 -15.79 -17.24
N GLU A 71 -20.13 -16.54 -17.13
CA GLU A 71 -19.89 -17.77 -17.89
C GLU A 71 -20.90 -18.87 -17.54
N TYR A 72 -21.25 -19.01 -16.25
CA TYR A 72 -22.28 -19.94 -15.80
C TYR A 72 -23.63 -19.63 -16.45
N TYR A 73 -24.08 -18.37 -16.40
CA TYR A 73 -25.35 -17.97 -17.03
C TYR A 73 -25.31 -17.96 -18.56
N ALA A 74 -24.15 -17.75 -19.17
CA ALA A 74 -24.00 -17.78 -20.62
C ALA A 74 -24.08 -19.19 -21.21
N ARG A 75 -23.63 -20.22 -20.47
CA ARG A 75 -23.74 -21.62 -20.92
C ARG A 75 -25.17 -22.09 -21.06
N GLY A 76 -26.08 -21.61 -20.21
CA GLY A 76 -27.51 -21.82 -20.40
C GLY A 76 -28.00 -23.27 -20.27
N GLU A 77 -27.15 -24.19 -19.79
CA GLU A 77 -27.42 -25.64 -19.61
C GLU A 77 -28.38 -25.92 -18.42
N PHE A 78 -29.32 -25.02 -18.17
CA PHE A 78 -30.21 -25.08 -17.01
C PHE A 78 -31.25 -26.21 -17.16
N GLU A 79 -31.72 -26.46 -18.37
CA GLU A 79 -32.70 -27.52 -18.64
C GLU A 79 -32.07 -28.91 -18.51
N ASP A 80 -30.89 -29.13 -19.10
CA ASP A 80 -30.13 -30.38 -18.95
C ASP A 80 -29.81 -30.67 -17.47
N TRP A 81 -29.44 -29.64 -16.71
CA TRP A 81 -29.17 -29.77 -15.29
C TRP A 81 -30.43 -30.04 -14.46
N ALA A 82 -31.56 -29.42 -14.82
CA ALA A 82 -32.85 -29.68 -14.20
C ALA A 82 -33.31 -31.12 -14.45
N ASP A 83 -33.14 -31.63 -15.67
CA ASP A 83 -33.43 -33.03 -16.03
C ASP A 83 -32.54 -34.00 -15.27
N GLU A 84 -31.25 -33.72 -15.13
CA GLU A 84 -30.36 -34.50 -14.27
C GLU A 84 -30.81 -34.50 -12.81
N MET A 85 -31.21 -33.36 -12.27
CA MET A 85 -31.69 -33.26 -10.89
C MET A 85 -33.01 -34.00 -10.67
N ALA A 86 -33.92 -33.93 -11.65
CA ALA A 86 -35.16 -34.68 -11.66
C ALA A 86 -34.88 -36.19 -11.67
N ARG A 87 -33.96 -36.66 -12.52
CA ARG A 87 -33.51 -38.07 -12.56
C ARG A 87 -32.88 -38.52 -11.24
N LYS A 88 -32.13 -37.66 -10.57
CA LYS A 88 -31.56 -37.92 -9.23
C LYS A 88 -32.61 -37.89 -8.12
N GLY A 89 -33.87 -37.52 -8.43
CA GLY A 89 -34.99 -37.53 -7.50
C GLY A 89 -34.94 -36.40 -6.47
N LEU A 90 -34.27 -35.28 -6.77
CA LEU A 90 -34.16 -34.12 -5.87
C LEU A 90 -35.49 -33.40 -5.68
N PHE A 91 -36.38 -33.44 -6.67
CA PHE A 91 -37.65 -32.73 -6.63
C PHE A 91 -38.77 -33.62 -6.06
N GLN A 92 -39.44 -33.12 -5.03
CA GLN A 92 -40.68 -33.74 -4.52
C GLN A 92 -41.85 -33.59 -5.48
N ALA A 93 -41.84 -32.52 -6.28
CA ALA A 93 -42.91 -32.20 -7.23
C ALA A 93 -42.89 -33.06 -8.50
N VAL A 94 -41.78 -33.76 -8.80
CA VAL A 94 -41.67 -34.62 -9.99
C VAL A 94 -41.93 -36.08 -9.58
N PRO A 95 -43.06 -36.68 -10.02
CA PRO A 95 -43.35 -38.08 -9.71
C PRO A 95 -42.28 -39.00 -10.31
N LYS A 96 -41.73 -39.90 -9.49
CA LYS A 96 -40.68 -40.86 -9.89
C LYS A 96 -41.13 -41.82 -10.99
N GLU A 97 -42.44 -41.96 -11.19
CA GLU A 97 -43.05 -42.83 -12.19
C GLU A 97 -42.83 -42.29 -13.62
N ILE A 98 -42.99 -40.97 -13.82
CA ILE A 98 -42.83 -40.29 -15.13
C ILE A 98 -41.38 -40.36 -15.66
N LEU A 99 -40.42 -40.47 -14.75
CA LEU A 99 -38.98 -40.54 -15.07
C LEU A 99 -38.54 -41.92 -15.58
N LYS A 100 -39.26 -43.01 -15.24
CA LYS A 100 -38.91 -44.36 -15.70
C LYS A 100 -39.27 -44.59 -17.17
N ASP A 101 -40.27 -43.88 -17.67
CA ASP A 101 -40.79 -44.04 -19.03
C ASP A 101 -39.98 -43.28 -20.09
N ASN A 102 -39.14 -42.31 -19.67
CA ASN A 102 -38.31 -41.47 -20.55
C ASN A 102 -36.83 -41.86 -20.59
N VAL A 103 -36.47 -43.07 -20.13
CA VAL A 103 -35.10 -43.59 -20.28
C VAL A 103 -34.95 -44.14 -21.70
N PRO A 104 -34.17 -43.52 -22.60
CA PRO A 104 -33.82 -44.17 -23.86
C PRO A 104 -33.05 -45.45 -23.50
N GLY A 105 -33.64 -46.59 -23.83
CA GLY A 105 -33.07 -47.89 -23.53
C GLY A 105 -31.68 -48.03 -24.17
N LYS A 106 -30.72 -48.40 -23.32
CA LYS A 106 -29.39 -48.98 -23.60
C LYS A 106 -28.65 -48.53 -24.85
#